data_AF-A0A926E9K5-F1
#
_entry.id   AF-A0A926E9K5-F1
#
_cell.length_a   1.000
_cell.length_b   1.000
_cell.length_c   1.000
_cell.angle_alpha   90.00
_cell.angle_beta   90.00
_cell.angle_gamma   90.00
#
_symmetry.space_group_name_H-M   'P 1'
#
loop_
_entity.id
_entity.type
_entity.pdbx_description
1 polymer ?
#
loop_
_entity_poly.entity_id
_entity_poly.type
_entity_poly.pdbx_seq_one_letter_code
_entity_poly.pdbx_strand_id
1 'polypeptide(L)'
;MSIQTEITRIQTARDTIRAKAIELGIGGNTDKLDALATEIDGIVDNGAVSADVKEGETYTIPKGYHNGSGTVSGVAGGGNYKLQSKAATPTKSQQNITPDEGYYGLSDVTVGAIPDTYQDVSSVTATAADVLANKVIVGTNGDLITGTMSNNGAINAEINGLTATSYQVAAGYTTGGTVTLSDDIETALAAI
;
A
#
# COMPACT_ATOMS: atom_id res chain seq x y z
N MET A 1 12.55 80.34 12.15
CA MET A 1 11.68 79.33 12.78
C MET A 1 11.06 79.98 14.00
N SER A 2 9.73 80.02 14.14
CA SER A 2 9.08 80.68 15.28
C SER A 2 8.85 79.66 16.41
N ILE A 3 8.84 80.14 17.65
CA ILE A 3 8.48 79.31 18.83
C ILE A 3 7.10 78.67 18.65
N GLN A 4 6.14 79.41 18.08
CA GLN A 4 4.78 78.91 17.84
C GLN A 4 4.76 77.73 16.85
N THR A 5 5.53 77.82 15.77
CA THR A 5 5.65 76.73 14.78
C THR A 5 6.19 75.46 15.43
N GLU A 6 7.17 75.60 16.33
CA GLU A 6 7.79 74.47 17.02
C GLU A 6 6.86 73.84 18.06
N ILE A 7 6.09 74.65 18.78
CA ILE A 7 5.03 74.17 19.71
C ILE A 7 4.01 73.32 18.96
N THR A 8 3.52 73.81 17.81
CA THR A 8 2.56 73.07 16.99
C THR A 8 3.15 71.74 16.48
N ARG A 9 4.41 71.73 16.04
CA ARG A 9 5.11 70.51 15.60
C ARG A 9 5.18 69.45 16.71
N ILE A 10 5.54 69.86 17.94
CA ILE A 10 5.65 68.97 19.10
C ILE A 10 4.29 68.44 19.53
N GLN A 11 3.24 69.27 19.51
CA GLN A 11 1.87 68.84 19.80
C GLN A 11 1.41 67.76 18.83
N THR A 12 1.62 67.96 17.52
CA THR A 12 1.29 66.97 16.49
C THR A 12 2.06 65.67 16.67
N ALA A 13 3.37 65.73 16.97
CA ALA A 13 4.20 64.55 17.20
C ALA A 13 3.74 63.77 18.43
N ARG A 14 3.47 64.47 19.54
CA ARG A 14 2.90 63.88 20.76
C ARG A 14 1.57 63.18 20.47
N ASP A 15 0.66 63.85 19.79
CA ASP A 15 -0.69 63.32 19.54
C ASP A 15 -0.61 62.09 18.62
N THR A 16 0.30 62.10 17.65
CA THR A 16 0.61 60.93 16.81
C THR A 16 1.11 59.74 17.64
N ILE A 17 2.10 59.97 18.50
CA ILE A 17 2.67 58.92 19.36
C ILE A 17 1.62 58.36 20.32
N ARG A 18 0.82 59.23 20.96
CA ARG A 18 -0.27 58.83 21.84
C ARG A 18 -1.31 57.99 21.10
N ALA A 19 -1.75 58.43 19.93
CA ALA A 19 -2.73 57.70 19.12
C ALA A 19 -2.23 56.29 18.78
N LYS A 20 -0.95 56.15 18.41
CA LYS A 20 -0.34 54.85 18.14
C LYS A 20 -0.19 53.97 19.39
N ALA A 21 0.19 54.54 20.54
CA ALA A 21 0.28 53.79 21.79
C ALA A 21 -1.08 53.19 22.20
N ILE A 22 -2.17 53.94 22.01
CA ILE A 22 -3.54 53.48 22.27
C ILE A 22 -3.95 52.40 21.27
N GLU A 23 -3.67 52.58 19.98
CA GLU A 23 -3.98 51.61 18.92
C GLU A 23 -3.29 50.26 19.16
N LEU A 24 -2.04 50.29 19.65
CA LEU A 24 -1.27 49.10 20.02
C LEU A 24 -1.68 48.52 21.39
N GLY A 25 -2.63 49.14 22.09
CA GLY A 25 -3.09 48.70 23.41
C GLY A 25 -2.05 48.80 24.52
N ILE A 26 -1.05 49.66 24.34
CA ILE A 26 0.03 49.89 25.32
C ILE A 26 -0.53 50.69 26.51
N GLY A 27 -1.45 51.63 26.24
CA GLY A 27 -2.12 52.46 27.24
C GLY A 27 -3.52 52.91 26.83
N GLY A 28 -4.21 53.56 27.76
CA GLY A 28 -5.58 54.05 27.65
C GLY A 28 -5.72 55.42 26.97
N ASN A 29 -6.94 55.73 26.52
CA ASN A 29 -7.26 56.96 25.79
C ASN A 29 -7.15 58.25 26.63
N THR A 30 -7.11 58.14 27.96
CA THR A 30 -6.97 59.26 28.89
C THR A 30 -5.57 59.36 29.51
N ASP A 31 -4.69 58.39 29.26
CA ASP A 31 -3.38 58.33 29.89
C ASP A 31 -2.48 59.46 29.45
N LYS A 32 -1.73 60.04 30.38
CA LYS A 32 -0.77 61.11 30.10
C LYS A 32 0.55 60.52 29.59
N LEU A 33 1.42 61.37 29.05
CA LEU A 33 2.67 60.93 28.42
C LEU A 33 3.60 60.16 29.37
N ASP A 34 3.59 60.53 30.66
CA ASP A 34 4.34 59.87 31.73
C ASP A 34 3.84 58.44 32.01
N ALA A 35 2.51 58.24 32.01
CA ALA A 35 1.91 56.91 32.11
C ALA A 35 2.26 56.05 30.88
N LEU A 36 2.07 56.58 29.67
CA LEU A 36 2.42 55.89 28.42
C LEU A 36 3.91 55.56 28.35
N ALA A 37 4.79 56.44 28.82
CA ALA A 37 6.23 56.18 28.85
C ALA A 37 6.58 55.02 29.78
N THR A 38 5.91 54.92 30.93
CA THR A 38 6.07 53.80 31.87
C THR A 38 5.60 52.48 31.26
N GLU A 39 4.47 52.49 30.55
CA GLU A 39 3.95 51.31 29.87
C GLU A 39 4.85 50.86 28.72
N ILE A 40 5.40 51.81 27.94
CA ILE A 40 6.35 51.54 26.86
C ILE A 40 7.65 50.95 27.40
N ASP A 41 8.20 51.52 28.48
CA ASP A 41 9.42 51.02 29.13
C ASP A 41 9.22 49.59 29.70
N GLY A 42 8.00 49.26 30.09
CA GLY A 42 7.62 47.92 30.56
C GLY A 42 7.42 46.87 29.47
N ILE A 43 7.51 47.23 28.18
CA ILE A 43 7.36 46.25 27.09
C ILE A 43 8.60 45.37 27.02
N VAL A 44 8.41 44.07 27.21
CA VAL A 44 9.49 43.08 27.13
C VAL A 44 10.03 42.97 25.70
N ASP A 45 11.36 42.99 25.57
CA ASP A 45 12.08 42.60 24.35
C ASP A 45 12.20 41.08 24.30
N ASN A 46 11.45 40.44 23.40
CA ASN A 46 11.53 39.00 23.18
C ASN A 46 12.56 38.61 22.10
N GLY A 47 13.21 39.57 21.45
CA GLY A 47 14.21 39.34 20.41
C GLY A 47 13.68 38.51 19.23
N ALA A 48 14.51 37.57 18.76
CA ALA A 48 14.14 36.61 17.72
C ALA A 48 13.53 35.37 18.39
N VAL A 49 12.20 35.27 18.34
CA VAL A 49 11.47 34.13 18.89
C VAL A 49 11.30 33.05 17.85
N SER A 50 11.89 31.87 18.09
CA SER A 50 11.74 30.70 17.22
C SER A 50 11.26 29.48 17.99
N ALA A 51 10.43 28.67 17.33
CA ALA A 51 9.90 27.44 17.88
C ALA A 51 9.64 26.41 16.78
N ASP A 52 9.85 25.14 17.12
CA ASP A 52 9.38 24.02 16.32
C ASP A 52 8.07 23.51 16.91
N VAL A 53 7.06 23.36 16.05
CA VAL A 53 5.75 22.82 16.41
C VAL A 53 5.47 21.56 15.60
N LYS A 54 4.90 20.55 16.24
CA LYS A 54 4.36 19.37 15.55
C LYS A 54 2.87 19.55 15.30
N GLU A 55 2.30 18.76 14.38
CA GLU A 55 0.86 18.79 14.15
C GLU A 55 0.07 18.49 15.43
N GLY A 56 -0.79 19.44 15.82
CA GLY A 56 -1.59 19.40 17.04
C GLY A 56 -0.94 20.07 18.26
N GLU A 57 0.35 20.42 18.20
CA GLU A 57 0.99 21.27 19.22
C GLU A 57 0.65 22.74 19.00
N THR A 58 0.57 23.50 20.08
CA THR A 58 0.40 24.94 20.05
C THR A 58 1.64 25.61 20.63
N TYR A 59 2.05 26.71 20.01
CA TYR A 59 3.10 27.57 20.53
C TYR A 59 2.48 28.90 20.97
N THR A 60 2.63 29.22 22.25
CA THR A 60 2.18 30.51 22.79
C THR A 60 3.28 31.53 22.60
N ILE A 61 3.05 32.50 21.70
CA ILE A 61 3.98 33.60 21.47
C ILE A 61 3.98 34.51 22.72
N PRO A 62 5.14 34.77 23.36
CA PRO A 62 5.21 35.63 24.53
C PRO A 62 4.75 37.07 24.23
N LYS A 63 4.07 37.71 25.19
CA LYS A 63 3.72 39.14 25.08
C LYS A 63 4.99 39.99 25.09
N GLY A 64 5.03 41.04 24.26
CA GLY A 64 6.16 41.96 24.14
C GLY A 64 6.37 42.36 22.68
N TYR A 65 7.54 42.90 22.35
CA TYR A 65 7.94 43.13 20.96
C TYR A 65 8.93 42.05 20.48
N HIS A 66 8.92 41.79 19.18
CA HIS A 66 9.81 40.84 18.51
C HIS A 66 10.59 41.57 17.42
N ASN A 67 11.82 41.14 17.14
CA ASN A 67 12.70 41.79 16.15
C ASN A 67 12.46 41.33 14.70
N GLY A 68 11.44 40.50 14.46
CA GLY A 68 11.06 40.01 13.13
C GLY A 68 12.01 38.98 12.50
N SER A 69 13.06 38.55 13.20
CA SER A 69 14.03 37.55 12.71
C SER A 69 13.74 36.12 13.19
N GLY A 70 12.70 35.94 14.03
CA GLY A 70 12.28 34.64 14.56
C GLY A 70 11.39 33.85 13.60
N THR A 71 11.28 32.54 13.80
CA THR A 71 10.52 31.62 12.94
C THR A 71 9.76 30.57 13.75
N VAL A 72 8.49 30.32 13.42
CA VAL A 72 7.75 29.16 13.92
C VAL A 72 7.64 28.13 12.79
N SER A 73 8.26 26.96 12.98
CA SER A 73 8.40 25.94 11.95
C SER A 73 7.60 24.69 12.30
N GLY A 74 6.91 24.13 11.31
CA GLY A 74 6.36 22.78 11.41
C GLY A 74 7.46 21.74 11.24
N VAL A 75 7.64 20.84 12.21
CA VAL A 75 8.62 19.75 12.11
C VAL A 75 7.93 18.40 11.88
N ALA A 76 8.39 17.65 10.88
CA ALA A 76 7.86 16.33 10.56
C ALA A 76 8.23 15.29 11.63
N GLY A 77 7.37 14.29 11.81
CA GLY A 77 7.73 13.05 12.53
C GLY A 77 7.26 12.93 13.98
N GLY A 78 6.30 13.74 14.45
CA GLY A 78 5.74 13.52 15.79
C GLY A 78 4.44 14.26 16.09
N GLY A 79 3.64 14.57 15.06
CA GLY A 79 2.26 14.97 15.27
C GLY A 79 1.49 13.88 16.01
N ASN A 80 0.56 14.28 16.87
CA ASN A 80 -0.28 13.33 17.62
C ASN A 80 -1.39 12.80 16.69
N TYR A 81 -1.00 12.06 15.65
CA TYR A 81 -1.94 11.53 14.67
C TYR A 81 -2.72 10.38 15.30
N LYS A 82 -4.04 10.49 15.31
CA LYS A 82 -4.89 9.34 15.55
C LYS A 82 -4.80 8.44 14.32
N LEU A 83 -3.96 7.41 14.40
CA LEU A 83 -3.76 6.42 13.35
C LEU A 83 -4.60 5.16 13.62
N GLN A 84 -4.98 4.47 12.55
CA GLN A 84 -5.82 3.27 12.61
C GLN A 84 -5.06 2.02 12.14
N SER A 85 -5.07 0.96 12.94
CA SER A 85 -4.71 -0.38 12.47
C SER A 85 -5.92 -1.01 11.77
N LYS A 86 -5.72 -1.58 10.58
CA LYS A 86 -6.74 -2.36 9.85
C LYS A 86 -6.22 -3.75 9.50
N ALA A 87 -7.15 -4.67 9.32
CA ALA A 87 -6.88 -5.99 8.77
C ALA A 87 -7.64 -6.22 7.47
N ALA A 88 -7.03 -6.95 6.55
CA ALA A 88 -7.64 -7.38 5.29
C ALA A 88 -7.35 -8.86 5.04
N THR A 89 -8.32 -9.60 4.51
CA THR A 89 -8.12 -11.00 4.09
C THR A 89 -8.01 -11.03 2.56
N PRO A 90 -7.05 -11.75 1.96
CA PRO A 90 -6.95 -11.87 0.52
C PRO A 90 -8.27 -12.31 -0.14
N THR A 91 -8.64 -11.67 -1.24
CA THR A 91 -9.79 -12.05 -2.07
C THR A 91 -9.41 -11.93 -3.56
N LYS A 92 -10.25 -12.49 -4.44
CA LYS A 92 -10.09 -12.32 -5.90
C LYS A 92 -10.43 -10.91 -6.40
N SER A 93 -11.16 -10.12 -5.60
CA SER A 93 -11.57 -8.77 -5.95
C SER A 93 -10.62 -7.74 -5.35
N GLN A 94 -10.56 -6.55 -5.97
CA GLN A 94 -9.81 -5.43 -5.41
C GLN A 94 -10.38 -5.04 -4.04
N GLN A 95 -9.49 -4.75 -3.10
CA GLN A 95 -9.84 -4.27 -1.77
C GLN A 95 -9.28 -2.86 -1.57
N ASN A 96 -10.15 -1.90 -1.28
CA ASN A 96 -9.76 -0.55 -0.90
C ASN A 96 -9.70 -0.48 0.62
N ILE A 97 -8.51 -0.20 1.16
CA ILE A 97 -8.31 -0.01 2.60
C ILE A 97 -8.04 1.47 2.84
N THR A 98 -9.04 2.17 3.36
CA THR A 98 -8.95 3.59 3.72
C THR A 98 -9.12 3.75 5.23
N PRO A 99 -8.56 4.79 5.88
CA PRO A 99 -8.88 5.11 7.26
C PRO A 99 -10.37 5.39 7.44
N ASP A 100 -10.90 5.09 8.62
CA ASP A 100 -12.26 5.49 9.01
C ASP A 100 -12.31 6.98 9.36
N GLU A 101 -13.51 7.54 9.41
CA GLU A 101 -13.72 8.93 9.81
C GLU A 101 -13.13 9.21 11.20
N GLY A 102 -12.46 10.36 11.34
CA GLY A 102 -11.78 10.75 12.58
C GLY A 102 -10.39 10.16 12.77
N TYR A 103 -9.87 9.38 11.82
CA TYR A 103 -8.46 8.99 11.76
C TYR A 103 -7.73 9.80 10.68
N TYR A 104 -6.49 10.18 10.99
CA TYR A 104 -5.65 10.91 10.03
C TYR A 104 -5.07 9.98 8.97
N GLY A 105 -4.83 8.72 9.32
CA GLY A 105 -4.18 7.73 8.46
C GLY A 105 -4.23 6.33 9.04
N LEU A 106 -3.68 5.37 8.29
CA LEU A 106 -3.47 4.00 8.77
C LEU A 106 -2.10 3.91 9.45
N SER A 107 -2.04 3.28 10.62
CA SER A 107 -0.77 2.92 11.26
C SER A 107 -0.14 1.71 10.58
N ASP A 108 -0.98 0.75 10.21
CA ASP A 108 -0.59 -0.53 9.64
C ASP A 108 -1.80 -1.18 8.96
N VAL A 109 -1.49 -2.07 8.02
CA VAL A 109 -2.47 -2.97 7.40
C VAL A 109 -1.94 -4.39 7.57
N THR A 110 -2.61 -5.16 8.44
CA THR A 110 -2.33 -6.58 8.61
C THR A 110 -3.05 -7.37 7.53
N VAL A 111 -2.30 -8.05 6.67
CA VAL A 111 -2.87 -8.95 5.65
C VAL A 111 -2.92 -10.36 6.23
N GLY A 112 -4.12 -10.94 6.29
CA GLY A 112 -4.35 -12.30 6.75
C GLY A 112 -3.85 -13.36 5.76
N ALA A 113 -3.87 -14.62 6.19
CA ALA A 113 -3.57 -15.76 5.32
C ALA A 113 -4.55 -15.85 4.14
N ILE A 114 -4.08 -16.43 3.03
CA ILE A 114 -4.95 -16.71 1.88
C ILE A 114 -5.99 -17.77 2.31
N PRO A 115 -7.30 -17.52 2.13
CA PRO A 115 -8.33 -18.51 2.42
C PRO A 115 -8.08 -19.86 1.71
N ASP A 116 -8.22 -20.96 2.44
CA ASP A 116 -8.03 -22.33 1.92
C ASP A 116 -8.90 -22.63 0.70
N THR A 117 -10.08 -21.99 0.60
CA THR A 117 -10.99 -22.12 -0.54
C THR A 117 -10.38 -21.66 -1.87
N TYR A 118 -9.34 -20.83 -1.84
CA TYR A 118 -8.60 -20.44 -3.04
C TYR A 118 -7.48 -21.42 -3.43
N GLN A 119 -7.19 -22.39 -2.57
CA GLN A 119 -6.21 -23.47 -2.79
C GLN A 119 -6.88 -24.85 -2.80
N ASP A 120 -8.21 -24.91 -2.85
CA ASP A 120 -8.94 -26.18 -2.80
C ASP A 120 -8.81 -26.96 -4.12
N VAL A 121 -8.07 -28.05 -4.05
CA VAL A 121 -7.88 -29.03 -5.13
C VAL A 121 -8.51 -30.39 -4.79
N SER A 122 -9.39 -30.46 -3.79
CA SER A 122 -9.97 -31.72 -3.31
C SER A 122 -10.82 -32.46 -4.37
N SER A 123 -11.25 -31.76 -5.42
CA SER A 123 -11.98 -32.33 -6.55
C SER A 123 -11.07 -32.93 -7.63
N VAL A 124 -9.76 -32.73 -7.55
CA VAL A 124 -8.80 -33.29 -8.51
C VAL A 124 -8.58 -34.76 -8.20
N THR A 125 -8.98 -35.64 -9.12
CA THR A 125 -8.81 -37.10 -9.00
C THR A 125 -7.65 -37.65 -9.82
N ALA A 126 -7.02 -36.83 -10.66
CA ALA A 126 -5.93 -37.27 -11.52
C ALA A 126 -4.68 -37.60 -10.71
N THR A 127 -4.12 -38.79 -10.94
CA THR A 127 -2.86 -39.24 -10.36
C THR A 127 -1.72 -39.17 -11.39
N ALA A 128 -0.49 -39.42 -10.94
CA ALA A 128 0.65 -39.56 -11.85
C ALA A 128 0.42 -40.64 -12.92
N ALA A 129 -0.33 -41.71 -12.61
CA ALA A 129 -0.63 -42.79 -13.56
C ALA A 129 -1.68 -42.39 -14.60
N ASP A 130 -2.49 -41.37 -14.34
CA ASP A 130 -3.56 -40.90 -15.24
C ASP A 130 -3.07 -39.85 -16.25
N VAL A 131 -1.86 -39.34 -16.05
CA VAL A 131 -1.30 -38.23 -16.83
C VAL A 131 -0.10 -38.72 -17.63
N LEU A 132 -0.03 -38.30 -18.90
CA LEU A 132 1.07 -38.62 -19.82
C LEU A 132 2.44 -38.26 -19.21
N ALA A 133 3.42 -39.10 -19.50
CA ALA A 133 4.79 -38.93 -19.08
C ALA A 133 5.30 -37.50 -19.33
N ASN A 134 6.03 -36.95 -18.36
CA ASN A 134 6.60 -35.59 -18.35
C ASN A 134 5.61 -34.42 -18.28
N LYS A 135 4.29 -34.65 -18.33
CA LYS A 135 3.31 -33.59 -18.03
C LYS A 135 3.21 -33.41 -16.51
N VAL A 136 2.95 -32.18 -16.07
CA VAL A 136 2.94 -31.83 -14.64
C VAL A 136 1.53 -31.43 -14.24
N ILE A 137 1.07 -31.94 -13.11
CA ILE A 137 -0.18 -31.56 -12.44
C ILE A 137 0.12 -31.09 -11.01
N VAL A 138 -0.84 -30.43 -10.38
CA VAL A 138 -0.77 -30.04 -8.97
C VAL A 138 -1.47 -31.11 -8.14
N GLY A 139 -0.78 -31.65 -7.14
CA GLY A 139 -1.32 -32.63 -6.19
C GLY A 139 -2.13 -32.00 -5.06
N THR A 140 -2.73 -32.83 -4.22
CA THR A 140 -3.62 -32.40 -3.12
C THR A 140 -2.95 -31.51 -2.06
N ASN A 141 -1.62 -31.55 -1.97
CA ASN A 141 -0.83 -30.73 -1.05
C ASN A 141 -0.22 -29.50 -1.74
N GLY A 142 -0.57 -29.24 -3.00
CA GLY A 142 0.04 -28.17 -3.81
C GLY A 142 1.35 -28.56 -4.51
N ASP A 143 1.85 -29.79 -4.28
CA ASP A 143 3.09 -30.27 -4.89
C ASP A 143 2.95 -30.52 -6.40
N LEU A 144 4.04 -30.33 -7.14
CA LEU A 144 4.08 -30.67 -8.56
C LEU A 144 4.29 -32.19 -8.73
N ILE A 145 3.35 -32.84 -9.40
CA ILE A 145 3.38 -34.27 -9.71
C ILE A 145 3.63 -34.44 -11.20
N THR A 146 4.68 -35.18 -11.56
CA THR A 146 4.95 -35.56 -12.95
C THR A 146 4.18 -36.83 -13.33
N GLY A 147 3.48 -36.77 -14.45
CA GLY A 147 2.80 -37.91 -15.06
C GLY A 147 3.77 -39.03 -15.45
N THR A 148 3.25 -40.24 -15.46
CA THR A 148 3.99 -41.49 -15.69
C THR A 148 3.36 -42.36 -16.77
N MET A 149 2.17 -42.01 -17.27
CA MET A 149 1.50 -42.77 -18.32
C MET A 149 2.34 -42.74 -19.61
N SER A 150 2.83 -43.90 -20.02
CA SER A 150 3.57 -44.05 -21.27
C SER A 150 2.69 -43.69 -22.46
N ASN A 151 3.26 -42.97 -23.42
CA ASN A 151 2.64 -42.75 -24.72
C ASN A 151 3.20 -43.76 -25.72
N ASN A 152 2.39 -44.73 -26.10
CA ASN A 152 2.77 -45.82 -27.01
C ASN A 152 2.61 -45.41 -28.48
N GLY A 153 2.09 -44.20 -28.75
CA GLY A 153 1.81 -43.74 -30.11
C GLY A 153 0.71 -44.56 -30.78
N ALA A 154 0.75 -44.61 -32.12
CA ALA A 154 -0.14 -45.45 -32.90
C ALA A 154 0.43 -46.87 -32.97
N ILE A 155 -0.43 -47.87 -32.73
CA ILE A 155 -0.02 -49.27 -32.77
C ILE A 155 -0.52 -49.91 -34.07
N ASN A 156 0.39 -50.25 -34.96
CA ASN A 156 0.09 -51.00 -36.19
C ASN A 156 0.78 -52.35 -36.13
N ALA A 157 0.00 -53.43 -36.15
CA ALA A 157 0.50 -54.79 -36.04
C ALA A 157 -0.19 -55.75 -37.02
N GLU A 158 0.49 -56.84 -37.38
CA GLU A 158 -0.02 -57.88 -38.25
C GLU A 158 0.14 -59.25 -37.57
N ILE A 159 -0.89 -60.09 -37.64
CA ILE A 159 -0.96 -61.41 -37.02
C ILE A 159 -1.19 -62.45 -38.12
N ASN A 160 -0.41 -63.52 -38.14
CA ASN A 160 -0.56 -64.55 -39.17
C ASN A 160 -1.58 -65.66 -38.88
N GLY A 161 -2.07 -65.73 -37.63
CA GLY A 161 -3.07 -66.69 -37.20
C GLY A 161 -2.61 -68.16 -37.18
N LEU A 162 -1.39 -68.47 -37.67
CA LEU A 162 -0.78 -69.80 -37.62
C LEU A 162 0.22 -69.94 -36.46
N THR A 163 1.19 -69.03 -36.37
CA THR A 163 2.28 -69.06 -35.37
C THR A 163 2.19 -67.90 -34.38
N ALA A 164 1.63 -66.78 -34.79
CA ALA A 164 1.20 -65.68 -33.94
C ALA A 164 -0.32 -65.63 -33.98
N THR A 165 -0.98 -65.83 -32.84
CA THR A 165 -2.45 -65.83 -32.73
C THR A 165 -2.97 -64.67 -31.86
N SER A 166 -2.07 -63.86 -31.29
CA SER A 166 -2.42 -62.70 -30.47
C SER A 166 -1.34 -61.63 -30.58
N TYR A 167 -1.73 -60.38 -30.30
CA TYR A 167 -0.81 -59.24 -30.18
C TYR A 167 -0.96 -58.61 -28.79
N GLN A 168 0.17 -58.40 -28.10
CA GLN A 168 0.19 -57.78 -26.79
C GLN A 168 0.24 -56.25 -26.93
N VAL A 169 -0.78 -55.58 -26.41
CA VAL A 169 -0.82 -54.11 -26.35
C VAL A 169 -0.16 -53.67 -25.04
N ALA A 170 0.92 -52.90 -25.13
CA ALA A 170 1.57 -52.32 -23.95
C ALA A 170 0.59 -51.39 -23.20
N ALA A 171 0.65 -51.40 -21.86
CA ALA A 171 -0.11 -50.48 -21.04
C ALA A 171 0.30 -49.02 -21.33
N GLY A 172 -0.65 -48.09 -21.22
CA GLY A 172 -0.45 -46.67 -21.50
C GLY A 172 -1.46 -46.10 -22.48
N TYR A 173 -1.17 -44.90 -22.97
CA TYR A 173 -2.00 -44.21 -23.94
C TYR A 173 -1.60 -44.61 -25.37
N THR A 174 -2.58 -45.03 -26.18
CA THR A 174 -2.40 -45.25 -27.62
C THR A 174 -3.17 -44.19 -28.38
N THR A 175 -2.57 -43.62 -29.42
CA THR A 175 -3.22 -42.59 -30.24
C THR A 175 -4.19 -43.18 -31.28
N GLY A 176 -4.39 -44.51 -31.27
CA GLY A 176 -5.12 -45.28 -32.28
C GLY A 176 -4.23 -46.36 -32.92
N GLY A 177 -4.64 -46.88 -34.08
CA GLY A 177 -3.91 -47.90 -34.83
C GLY A 177 -4.78 -49.05 -35.35
N THR A 178 -4.17 -50.06 -35.96
CA THR A 178 -4.85 -51.23 -36.55
C THR A 178 -4.07 -52.52 -36.32
N VAL A 179 -4.79 -53.61 -36.04
CA VAL A 179 -4.25 -54.97 -36.04
C VAL A 179 -4.85 -55.73 -37.22
N THR A 180 -4.04 -56.18 -38.16
CA THR A 180 -4.48 -56.89 -39.37
C THR A 180 -4.13 -58.37 -39.30
N LEU A 181 -4.88 -59.21 -40.03
CA LEU A 181 -4.47 -60.59 -40.30
C LEU A 181 -3.77 -60.65 -41.66
N SER A 182 -2.70 -61.46 -41.76
CA SER A 182 -2.11 -61.81 -43.05
C SER A 182 -2.91 -62.92 -43.75
N ASP A 183 -2.56 -63.19 -45.01
CA ASP A 183 -3.10 -64.26 -45.85
C ASP A 183 -2.45 -65.64 -45.58
N ASP A 184 -1.66 -65.78 -44.51
CA ASP A 184 -0.91 -67.00 -44.21
C ASP A 184 -1.82 -68.21 -43.98
N ILE A 185 -2.97 -68.03 -43.30
CA ILE A 185 -3.98 -69.09 -43.15
C ILE A 185 -4.57 -69.50 -44.50
N GLU A 186 -4.88 -68.53 -45.36
CA GLU A 186 -5.44 -68.79 -46.69
C GLU A 186 -4.47 -69.59 -47.54
N THR A 187 -3.19 -69.20 -47.50
CA THR A 187 -2.10 -69.89 -48.20
C THR A 187 -1.88 -71.30 -47.67
N ALA A 188 -1.88 -71.49 -46.34
CA ALA A 188 -1.70 -72.82 -45.74
C ALA A 188 -2.88 -73.76 -46.03
N LEU A 189 -4.11 -73.25 -46.08
CA LEU A 189 -5.28 -74.04 -46.43
C LEU A 189 -5.29 -74.43 -47.91
N ALA A 190 -4.84 -73.55 -48.80
CA ALA A 190 -4.75 -73.82 -50.24
C ALA A 190 -3.71 -74.90 -50.62
N ALA A 191 -2.80 -75.26 -49.69
CA ALA A 191 -1.73 -76.23 -49.90
C ALA A 191 -2.08 -77.67 -49.45
N ILE A 192 -3.31 -77.91 -48.97
CA ILE A 192 -3.82 -79.21 -48.47
C ILE A 192 -4.77 -79.81 -49.50
#